data_AF-S9QF99-F1
#
_entry.id   AF-S9QF99-F1
#
_cell.length_a   1.000
_cell.length_b   1.000
_cell.length_c   1.000
_cell.angle_alpha   90.00
_cell.angle_beta   90.00
_cell.angle_gamma   90.00
#
_symmetry.space_group_name_H-M   'P 1'
#
loop_
_entity.id
_entity.type
_entity.pdbx_description
1 polymer ?
#
loop_
_entity_poly.entity_id
_entity_poly.type
_entity_poly.pdbx_seq_one_letter_code
_entity_poly.pdbx_strand_id
1 'polypeptide(L)' 'MALKHLVHQDCGSCHGMTLKGGLGPDIRAESLQHYDPETLGQVIQDGIPGTAMPPWQPLLTQTEINWVVDYLLTGEE' A
#
# COMPACT_ATOMS: atom_id res chain seq x y z
N MET A 1 -10.24 7.95 7.35
CA MET A 1 -11.55 7.25 7.39
C MET A 1 -11.83 6.41 6.13
N ALA A 2 -11.85 6.98 4.91
CA ALA A 2 -12.05 6.19 3.68
C ALA A 2 -10.77 5.47 3.19
N LEU A 3 -9.63 6.16 3.12
CA LEU A 3 -8.37 5.57 2.66
C LEU A 3 -7.85 4.47 3.61
N LYS A 4 -7.97 4.66 4.92
CA LYS A 4 -7.69 3.60 5.90
C LYS A 4 -8.53 2.35 5.62
N HIS A 5 -9.82 2.51 5.34
CA HIS A 5 -10.68 1.38 4.99
C HIS A 5 -10.22 0.71 3.70
N LEU A 6 -9.87 1.48 2.67
CA LEU A 6 -9.27 0.97 1.43
C LEU A 6 -8.00 0.15 1.72
N VAL A 7 -7.09 0.63 2.56
CA VAL A 7 -5.87 -0.12 2.92
C VAL A 7 -6.24 -1.47 3.56
N HIS A 8 -7.15 -1.47 4.53
CA HIS A 8 -7.50 -2.70 5.25
C HIS A 8 -8.35 -3.67 4.43
N GLN A 9 -9.23 -3.19 3.54
CA GLN A 9 -10.10 -4.06 2.75
C GLN A 9 -9.47 -4.42 1.40
N ASP A 10 -9.06 -3.43 0.62
CA ASP A 10 -8.60 -3.64 -0.74
C ASP A 10 -7.15 -4.12 -0.78
N CYS A 11 -6.23 -3.45 -0.09
CA CYS A 11 -4.84 -3.95 0.02
C CYS A 11 -4.79 -5.22 0.88
N GLY A 12 -5.55 -5.24 1.98
CA GLY A 12 -5.66 -6.40 2.87
C GLY A 12 -6.24 -7.66 2.22
N SER A 13 -6.98 -7.56 1.12
CA SER A 13 -7.47 -8.73 0.37
C SER A 13 -6.33 -9.65 -0.11
N CYS A 14 -5.19 -9.05 -0.49
CA CYS A 14 -3.98 -9.77 -0.92
C CYS A 14 -2.93 -9.85 0.19
N HIS A 15 -2.71 -8.75 0.90
CA HIS A 15 -1.67 -8.61 1.92
C HIS A 15 -2.13 -9.06 3.32
N GLY A 16 -3.33 -9.63 3.42
CA GLY A 16 -3.97 -10.06 4.66
C GLY A 16 -4.64 -8.92 5.41
N MET A 17 -5.73 -9.21 6.13
CA MET A 17 -6.50 -8.21 6.90
C MET A 17 -5.70 -7.53 8.03
N THR A 18 -4.53 -8.09 8.38
CA THR A 18 -3.59 -7.51 9.35
C THR A 18 -2.32 -6.97 8.69
N LEU A 19 -2.29 -6.94 7.35
CA LEU A 19 -1.19 -6.49 6.50
C LEU A 19 0.12 -7.29 6.65
N LYS A 20 0.09 -8.41 7.38
CA LYS A 20 1.22 -9.32 7.65
C LYS A 20 1.61 -10.20 6.46
N GLY A 21 0.95 -10.04 5.31
CA GLY A 21 1.12 -10.87 4.13
C GLY A 21 0.17 -12.06 4.08
N GLY A 22 0.11 -12.67 2.89
CA GLY A 22 -0.74 -13.79 2.55
C GLY A 22 -0.45 -14.22 1.12
N LEU A 23 -1.31 -13.82 0.17
CA LEU A 23 -1.01 -13.95 -1.26
C LEU A 23 0.04 -12.92 -1.70
N GLY A 24 -0.09 -11.69 -1.20
CA GLY A 24 0.92 -10.63 -1.30
C GLY A 24 1.89 -10.64 -0.12
N PRO A 25 3.02 -9.91 -0.21
CA PRO A 25 4.01 -9.80 0.86
C PRO A 25 3.47 -9.06 2.09
N ASP A 26 4.21 -9.11 3.20
CA ASP A 26 4.01 -8.26 4.38
C ASP A 26 4.25 -6.79 4.01
N ILE A 27 3.31 -5.91 4.32
CA ILE A 27 3.37 -4.47 4.04
C ILE A 27 3.23 -3.62 5.30
N ARG A 28 3.55 -4.18 6.47
CA ARG A 28 3.67 -3.39 7.70
C ARG A 28 4.95 -2.57 7.68
N ALA A 29 4.97 -1.50 8.47
CA ALA A 29 6.10 -0.59 8.61
C ALA A 29 7.44 -1.31 8.76
N GLU A 30 7.52 -2.37 9.58
CA GLU A 30 8.78 -3.08 9.82
C GLU A 30 9.34 -3.75 8.57
N SER A 31 8.46 -4.14 7.63
CA SER A 31 8.78 -4.78 6.35
C SER A 31 9.01 -3.77 5.22
N LEU A 32 8.61 -2.51 5.40
CA LEU A 32 8.67 -1.47 4.36
C LEU A 32 9.73 -0.39 4.63
N GLN A 33 10.15 -0.21 5.88
CA GLN A 33 11.06 0.87 6.32
C GLN A 33 12.41 0.95 5.58
N HIS A 34 12.83 -0.10 4.87
CA HIS A 34 14.06 -0.09 4.06
C HIS A 34 13.86 0.46 2.65
N TYR A 35 12.62 0.69 2.22
CA TYR A 35 12.29 1.39 0.99
C TYR A 35 12.08 2.87 1.27
N ASP A 36 12.48 3.73 0.33
CA ASP A 36 12.13 5.13 0.39
C ASP A 36 10.63 5.34 0.05
N PRO A 37 9.98 6.38 0.61
CA PRO A 37 8.56 6.65 0.38
C PRO A 37 8.19 6.87 -1.09
N GLU A 38 9.08 7.44 -1.90
CA GLU A 38 8.83 7.71 -3.32
C GLU A 38 8.73 6.40 -4.11
N THR A 39 9.64 5.46 -3.87
CA THR A 39 9.59 4.10 -4.44
C THR A 39 8.30 3.39 -4.06
N LEU A 40 7.88 3.44 -2.80
CA LEU A 40 6.60 2.84 -2.37
C LEU A 40 5.41 3.50 -3.06
N GLY A 41 5.44 4.83 -3.20
CA GLY A 41 4.45 5.59 -3.94
C GLY A 41 4.34 5.13 -5.39
N GLN A 42 5.48 4.93 -6.07
CA GLN A 42 5.50 4.45 -7.46
C GLN A 42 4.93 3.04 -7.59
N VAL A 43 5.25 2.14 -6.65
CA VAL A 43 4.70 0.78 -6.62
C VAL A 43 3.18 0.80 -6.45
N ILE A 44 2.64 1.67 -5.59
CA ILE A 44 1.18 1.81 -5.44
C ILE A 44 0.57 2.43 -6.70
N GLN A 45 1.20 3.47 -7.24
CA GLN A 45 0.72 4.19 -8.41
C GLN A 45 0.60 3.28 -9.65
N ASP A 46 1.67 2.57 -9.99
CA ASP A 46 1.80 1.81 -11.23
C ASP A 46 1.54 0.31 -11.06
N GLY A 47 1.47 -0.17 -9.83
CA GLY A 47 1.48 -1.60 -9.55
C GLY A 47 2.86 -2.20 -9.86
N ILE A 48 2.90 -3.52 -9.98
CA ILE A 48 4.13 -4.23 -10.35
C ILE A 48 3.86 -5.06 -11.61
N PRO A 49 4.36 -4.63 -12.79
CA PRO A 49 4.17 -5.32 -14.05
C PRO A 49 4.57 -6.79 -13.99
N GLY A 50 3.72 -7.66 -14.55
CA GLY A 50 3.94 -9.11 -14.51
C GLY A 50 3.56 -9.79 -13.19
N THR A 51 2.97 -9.06 -12.23
CA THR A 51 2.44 -9.61 -10.97
C THR A 51 0.94 -9.34 -10.83
N ALA A 52 0.34 -9.84 -9.75
CA ALA A 52 -1.05 -9.56 -9.40
C ALA A 52 -1.26 -8.18 -8.72
N MET A 53 -0.19 -7.42 -8.44
CA MET A 53 -0.29 -6.09 -7.82
C MET A 53 -0.71 -5.05 -8.87
N PRO A 54 -1.96 -4.53 -8.83
CA PRO A 54 -2.48 -3.64 -9.85
C PRO A 54 -2.03 -2.18 -9.64
N PRO A 55 -2.09 -1.34 -10.69
CA PRO A 55 -1.94 0.11 -10.55
C PRO A 55 -3.14 0.74 -9.83
N TRP A 56 -2.88 1.68 -8.93
CA TRP A 56 -3.92 2.44 -8.21
C TRP A 56 -4.14 3.86 -8.74
N GLN A 57 -3.27 4.38 -9.62
CA GLN A 57 -3.44 5.70 -10.23
C GLN A 57 -4.79 5.99 -10.91
N PRO A 58 -5.55 5.00 -11.45
CA PRO A 58 -6.88 5.29 -12.00
C PRO A 58 -7.93 5.59 -10.94
N LEU A 59 -7.66 5.25 -9.67
CA LEU A 59 -8.60 5.34 -8.55
C LEU A 59 -8.15 6.31 -7.46
N LEU A 60 -6.84 6.53 -7.31
CA LEU A 60 -6.24 7.36 -6.28
C LEU A 60 -5.48 8.53 -6.89
N THR A 61 -5.62 9.70 -6.27
CA THR A 61 -4.78 10.87 -6.55
C THR A 61 -3.38 10.70 -5.95
N GLN A 62 -2.40 11.47 -6.43
CA GLN A 62 -1.05 11.46 -5.86
C GLN A 62 -1.05 11.73 -4.35
N THR A 63 -1.88 12.68 -3.89
CA THR A 63 -1.99 13.01 -2.47
C THR A 63 -2.50 11.82 -1.64
N GLU A 64 -3.45 11.06 -2.17
CA GLU A 64 -3.98 9.87 -1.51
C GLU A 64 -2.96 8.72 -1.50
N ILE A 65 -2.20 8.56 -2.59
CA ILE A 65 -1.08 7.60 -2.65
C ILE A 65 -0.04 7.94 -1.59
N ASN A 66 0.37 9.20 -1.49
CA ASN A 66 1.33 9.64 -0.47
C ASN A 66 0.79 9.38 0.94
N TRP A 67 -0.50 9.66 1.19
CA TRP A 67 -1.13 9.32 2.47
C TRP A 67 -1.11 7.82 2.77
N VAL A 68 -1.35 6.96 1.77
CA VAL A 68 -1.27 5.50 1.95
C VAL A 68 0.15 5.07 2.31
N VAL A 69 1.17 5.61 1.65
CA VAL A 69 2.58 5.34 1.96
C VAL A 69 2.89 5.73 3.41
N ASP A 70 2.54 6.96 3.79
CA ASP A 70 2.76 7.46 5.15
C ASP A 70 2.05 6.58 6.18
N TYR A 71 0.79 6.23 5.92
CA TYR A 71 0.00 5.35 6.78
C TYR A 71 0.63 3.96 6.96
N LEU A 72 1.21 3.37 5.90
CA LEU A 72 1.87 2.07 5.98
C LEU A 72 3.21 2.14 6.74
N LEU A 73 3.92 3.26 6.66
CA LEU A 73 5.23 3.45 7.30
C LEU A 73 5.13 3.85 8.78
N THR A 74 4.12 4.62 9.17
CA THR A 74 4.00 5.16 10.53
C THR A 74 2.90 4.47 11.34
N GLY A 75 1.85 3.97 10.67
CA GLY A 75 0.64 3.45 11.33
C GLY A 75 -0.22 4.53 11.99
N GLU A 76 0.13 5.81 11.85
CA GLU A 76 -0.56 6.95 12.46
C GLU A 76 -1.57 7.58 11.48
N GLU A 77 -2.61 8.23 12.02
CA GLU A 77 -3.67 8.89 11.23
C GLU A 77 -3.24 10.20 10.57
#